data_AF-A0A328N2S5-F1
#
_entry.id   AF-A0A328N2S5-F1
#
_cell.length_a   1.000
_cell.length_b   1.000
_cell.length_c   1.000
_cell.angle_alpha   90.00
_cell.angle_beta   90.00
_cell.angle_gamma   90.00
#
_symmetry.space_group_name_H-M   'P 1'
#
loop_
_entity.id
_entity.type
_entity.pdbx_description
1 polymer ?
#
loop_
_entity_poly.entity_id
_entity_poly.type
_entity_poly.pdbx_seq_one_letter_code
_entity_poly.pdbx_strand_id
1 'polypeptide(L)'
;MERLILAVCATRTPADGRSIADKTVRADFLERLVTGQVKGLPGEIRTIHLIGASIVGELVLTGLDIGYPLTFDWCKFDQAPRLCDANLLSLSLTDSTIPGLDATGMRVRGSVSMVRVVSTETIDLRYAQIDGVLHFRECDLRSSSHAVRASQMAVRSNVSFAKTVVSGQIRMIGAQIGGAAIFRGADLHSPNDVCLQAERTEIDEGLWFDADATRRAATVEGRIILDNARVGGSILLSGVALTQPHRGSTRKRLKDRPTSLQAYGLKVTRDIRCDQEFRSDGAIGLCFASVEGTVSFDTATFAPGAADTAADPSLVDLSGTSAGMVELDFAQPPATLDMTNVSARVVTDNPSTWPAVIVLDGFAYDRLSSPQPVTVRERIRWLTRGDTNYRPQPYEQLIAAYRRAGQEHEARVVGYRKQHARAKEVRGISRIWSGILWATVGYGYRTWLASVWLIGLTALGWSVFTPIGESAIAAVEKPPQFHSLVYSVDLLIPVVSLGQDSTWRFDSGARWVAWGLILSGWVLTTAVATAIARVLRQG
;
A
#
# COMPACT_ATOMS: atom_id res chain seq x y z
N MET A 1 -26.27 57.78 -13.94
CA MET A 1 -25.16 56.84 -14.22
C MET A 1 -25.64 55.46 -13.79
N GLU A 2 -26.57 54.93 -14.61
CA GLU A 2 -27.47 53.83 -14.26
C GLU A 2 -26.78 52.48 -14.44
N ARG A 3 -26.82 51.65 -13.40
CA ARG A 3 -26.31 50.28 -13.38
C ARG A 3 -27.40 49.35 -13.90
N LEU A 4 -27.25 48.80 -15.10
CA LEU A 4 -28.14 47.75 -15.58
C LEU A 4 -27.66 46.39 -15.07
N ILE A 5 -28.32 45.87 -14.03
CA ILE A 5 -28.43 44.43 -13.81
C ILE A 5 -29.51 44.00 -14.79
N LEU A 6 -29.14 43.38 -15.92
CA LEU A 6 -30.12 42.70 -16.76
C LEU A 6 -30.45 41.36 -16.09
N ALA A 7 -31.12 41.45 -14.95
CA ALA A 7 -31.97 40.39 -14.49
C ALA A 7 -33.07 40.30 -15.55
N VAL A 8 -33.08 39.23 -16.34
CA VAL A 8 -34.36 38.79 -16.92
C VAL A 8 -35.15 38.28 -15.71
N CYS A 9 -35.72 39.25 -14.97
CA CYS A 9 -36.50 39.04 -13.78
C CYS A 9 -37.76 38.31 -14.18
N ALA A 10 -37.76 37.01 -13.94
CA ALA A 10 -38.94 36.33 -13.48
C ALA A 10 -39.17 36.58 -11.96
N THR A 11 -39.00 37.82 -11.50
CA THR A 11 -39.32 38.37 -10.15
C THR A 11 -38.69 37.70 -8.91
N ARG A 12 -37.96 38.49 -8.09
CA ARG A 12 -37.75 38.29 -6.63
C ARG A 12 -39.12 38.01 -5.96
N THR A 13 -39.34 37.17 -4.95
CA THR A 13 -38.57 36.58 -3.84
C THR A 13 -39.46 35.47 -3.21
N PRO A 14 -38.95 34.35 -2.65
CA PRO A 14 -39.80 33.39 -1.95
C PRO A 14 -39.95 33.80 -0.48
N ALA A 15 -41.13 34.28 -0.10
CA ALA A 15 -41.54 34.38 1.30
C ALA A 15 -42.92 33.75 1.57
N ASP A 16 -43.69 33.42 0.52
CA ASP A 16 -44.95 32.71 0.66
C ASP A 16 -45.00 31.58 -0.37
N GLY A 17 -45.21 30.36 0.11
CA GLY A 17 -45.26 29.13 -0.68
C GLY A 17 -46.40 29.09 -1.70
N ARG A 18 -46.25 29.79 -2.82
CA ARG A 18 -47.11 29.68 -4.00
C ARG A 18 -46.29 29.48 -5.28
N SER A 19 -46.70 28.44 -6.00
CA SER A 19 -46.22 27.86 -7.27
C SER A 19 -45.45 28.80 -8.22
N ILE A 20 -44.25 28.37 -8.62
CA ILE A 20 -43.45 28.92 -9.73
C ILE A 20 -44.18 28.57 -11.03
N ALA A 21 -44.88 29.54 -11.63
CA ALA A 21 -45.39 29.38 -12.98
C ALA A 21 -44.21 29.34 -13.97
N ASP A 22 -44.08 28.23 -14.70
CA ASP A 22 -43.10 27.95 -15.75
C ASP A 22 -42.89 29.14 -16.71
N LYS A 23 -41.83 29.92 -16.51
CA LYS A 23 -41.41 30.91 -17.50
C LYS A 23 -40.45 30.25 -18.48
N THR A 24 -40.94 30.04 -19.69
CA THR A 24 -40.17 29.46 -20.79
C THR A 24 -39.29 30.52 -21.45
N VAL A 25 -37.99 30.26 -21.56
CA VAL A 25 -37.01 31.09 -22.27
C VAL A 25 -36.47 30.29 -23.45
N ARG A 26 -36.53 30.82 -24.66
CA ARG A 26 -35.94 30.16 -25.84
C ARG A 26 -34.42 30.29 -25.80
N ALA A 27 -33.70 29.20 -26.06
CA ALA A 27 -32.25 29.18 -26.09
C ALA A 27 -31.66 30.15 -27.13
N ASP A 28 -32.25 30.24 -28.33
CA ASP A 28 -31.89 31.20 -29.39
C ASP A 28 -31.94 32.66 -28.89
N PHE A 29 -32.90 32.99 -28.01
CA PHE A 29 -32.95 34.34 -27.44
C PHE A 29 -31.74 34.63 -26.53
N LEU A 30 -31.29 33.64 -25.76
CA LEU A 30 -30.10 33.77 -24.91
C LEU A 30 -28.83 33.86 -25.74
N GLU A 31 -28.70 33.08 -26.81
CA GLU A 31 -27.58 33.18 -27.75
C GLU A 31 -27.50 34.58 -28.38
N ARG A 32 -28.63 35.10 -28.87
CA ARG A 32 -28.72 36.46 -29.43
C ARG A 32 -28.44 37.54 -28.39
N LEU A 33 -28.83 37.32 -27.13
CA LEU A 33 -28.54 38.23 -26.03
C LEU A 33 -27.03 38.26 -25.74
N VAL A 34 -26.39 37.09 -25.70
CA VAL A 34 -24.95 36.94 -25.44
C VAL A 34 -24.11 37.53 -26.57
N THR A 35 -24.52 37.32 -27.82
CA THR A 35 -23.84 37.85 -29.02
C THR A 35 -24.12 39.33 -29.29
N GLY A 36 -24.91 40.01 -28.43
CA GLY A 36 -25.23 41.44 -28.58
C GLY A 36 -26.18 41.76 -29.75
N GLN A 37 -26.86 40.76 -30.32
CA GLN A 37 -27.79 40.93 -31.44
C GLN A 37 -29.16 41.48 -31.01
N VAL A 38 -29.44 41.52 -29.70
CA VAL A 38 -30.68 42.09 -29.15
C VAL A 38 -30.55 43.61 -29.08
N LYS A 39 -31.24 44.30 -30.00
CA LYS A 39 -31.30 45.78 -30.04
C LYS A 39 -32.20 46.33 -28.94
N GLY A 40 -31.85 47.49 -28.38
CA GLY A 40 -32.69 48.24 -27.42
C GLY A 40 -32.37 48.00 -25.94
N LEU A 41 -31.27 47.31 -25.62
CA LEU A 41 -30.80 47.16 -24.24
C LEU A 41 -30.01 48.41 -23.82
N PRO A 42 -30.34 49.07 -22.69
CA PRO A 42 -29.58 50.21 -22.21
C PRO A 42 -28.25 49.76 -21.60
N GLY A 43 -27.14 50.01 -22.29
CA GLY A 43 -25.78 49.79 -21.79
C GLY A 43 -25.15 48.43 -22.13
N GLU A 44 -23.91 48.22 -21.67
CA GLU A 44 -23.15 46.96 -21.85
C GLU A 44 -23.57 45.89 -20.84
N ILE A 45 -23.67 44.64 -21.29
CA ILE A 45 -24.00 43.50 -20.45
C ILE A 45 -22.81 43.20 -19.52
N ARG A 46 -23.06 43.16 -18.21
CA ARG A 46 -22.04 42.85 -17.18
C ARG A 46 -22.25 41.53 -16.45
N THR A 47 -23.41 40.92 -16.61
CA THR A 47 -23.77 39.61 -16.05
C THR A 47 -25.06 39.12 -16.71
N ILE A 48 -25.20 37.80 -16.83
CA ILE A 48 -26.48 37.16 -17.13
C ILE A 48 -26.86 36.32 -15.93
N HIS A 49 -27.99 36.65 -15.31
CA HIS A 49 -28.54 35.91 -14.17
C HIS A 49 -29.99 35.54 -14.47
N LEU A 50 -30.22 34.25 -14.73
CA LEU A 50 -31.56 33.69 -14.90
C LEU A 50 -31.99 32.99 -13.61
N ILE A 51 -33.25 33.20 -13.24
CA ILE A 51 -33.85 32.66 -12.02
C ILE A 51 -35.19 32.03 -12.39
N GLY A 52 -35.41 30.75 -12.09
CA GLY A 52 -36.71 30.09 -12.22
C GLY A 52 -37.17 29.87 -13.67
N ALA A 53 -36.25 29.74 -14.63
CA ALA A 53 -36.56 29.67 -16.05
C ALA A 53 -36.46 28.24 -16.62
N SER A 54 -37.41 27.88 -17.49
CA SER A 54 -37.35 26.68 -18.33
C SER A 54 -36.78 27.05 -19.69
N ILE A 55 -35.51 26.71 -19.92
CA ILE A 55 -34.79 26.99 -21.16
C ILE A 55 -35.15 25.90 -22.17
N VAL A 56 -35.74 26.32 -23.29
CA VAL A 56 -36.24 25.45 -24.35
C VAL A 56 -35.40 25.64 -25.62
N GLY A 57 -34.91 24.53 -26.15
CA GLY A 57 -33.97 24.46 -27.27
C GLY A 57 -32.51 24.32 -26.83
N GLU A 58 -31.65 23.99 -27.78
CA GLU A 58 -30.20 23.84 -27.56
C GLU A 58 -29.55 25.22 -27.35
N LEU A 59 -28.98 25.45 -26.15
CA LEU A 59 -28.22 26.66 -25.87
C LEU A 59 -26.79 26.48 -26.39
N VAL A 60 -26.51 27.09 -27.54
CA VAL A 60 -25.20 27.03 -28.20
C VAL A 60 -24.44 28.33 -27.96
N LEU A 61 -23.37 28.27 -27.18
CA LEU A 61 -22.44 29.38 -26.95
C LEU A 61 -21.00 29.02 -27.37
N THR A 62 -20.88 28.05 -28.29
CA THR A 62 -19.61 27.50 -28.77
C THR A 62 -18.69 28.59 -29.34
N GLY A 63 -17.44 28.63 -28.87
CA GLY A 63 -16.41 29.55 -29.34
C GLY A 63 -16.64 31.03 -29.00
N LEU A 64 -17.64 31.35 -28.18
CA LEU A 64 -17.96 32.74 -27.84
C LEU A 64 -17.07 33.28 -26.70
N ASP A 65 -16.74 34.57 -26.82
CA ASP A 65 -16.06 35.35 -25.78
C ASP A 65 -17.08 36.08 -24.90
N ILE A 66 -17.32 35.53 -23.71
CA ILE A 66 -18.32 36.02 -22.76
C ILE A 66 -17.59 36.60 -21.55
N GLY A 67 -17.32 37.91 -21.62
CA GLY A 67 -16.54 38.65 -20.64
C GLY A 67 -17.22 38.87 -19.28
N TYR A 68 -18.37 38.24 -19.03
CA TYR A 68 -19.18 38.42 -17.83
C TYR A 68 -19.71 37.09 -17.26
N PRO A 69 -20.16 37.04 -15.99
CA PRO A 69 -20.67 35.83 -15.37
C PRO A 69 -21.96 35.34 -16.00
N LEU A 70 -22.09 34.01 -16.12
CA LEU A 70 -23.35 33.32 -16.41
C LEU A 70 -23.82 32.61 -15.14
N THR A 71 -25.03 32.95 -14.68
CA THR A 71 -25.65 32.37 -13.48
C THR A 71 -27.06 31.90 -13.80
N PHE A 72 -27.33 30.64 -13.46
CA PHE A 72 -28.62 29.98 -13.64
C PHE A 72 -29.06 29.39 -12.30
N ASP A 73 -30.07 30.00 -11.69
CA ASP A 73 -30.62 29.56 -10.40
C ASP A 73 -32.04 29.03 -10.62
N TRP A 74 -32.37 27.87 -10.04
CA TRP A 74 -33.67 27.21 -10.20
C TRP A 74 -34.11 27.05 -11.67
N CYS A 75 -33.17 26.78 -12.57
CA CYS A 75 -33.43 26.70 -14.00
C CYS A 75 -33.52 25.24 -14.48
N LYS A 76 -34.30 24.99 -15.54
CA LYS A 76 -34.42 23.68 -16.19
C LYS A 76 -34.05 23.81 -17.66
N PHE A 77 -33.15 22.96 -18.13
CA PHE A 77 -32.78 22.88 -19.53
C PHE A 77 -33.44 21.64 -20.15
N ASP A 78 -34.03 21.77 -21.33
CA ASP A 78 -34.59 20.64 -22.08
C ASP A 78 -33.54 19.88 -22.90
N GLN A 79 -32.46 20.56 -23.28
CA GLN A 79 -31.31 20.04 -24.03
C GLN A 79 -30.00 20.41 -23.33
N ALA A 80 -28.94 19.65 -23.56
CA ALA A 80 -27.63 19.92 -22.96
C ALA A 80 -27.05 21.26 -23.47
N PRO A 81 -26.72 22.24 -22.60
CA PRO A 81 -25.99 23.43 -23.01
C PRO A 81 -24.62 23.10 -23.61
N ARG A 82 -24.24 23.83 -24.66
CA ARG A 82 -22.97 23.67 -25.37
C ARG A 82 -22.13 24.94 -25.27
N LEU A 83 -21.00 24.79 -24.61
CA LEU A 83 -20.00 25.81 -24.29
C LEU A 83 -18.62 25.43 -24.87
N CYS A 84 -18.58 24.59 -25.92
CA CYS A 84 -17.32 24.11 -26.47
C CYS A 84 -16.43 25.29 -26.87
N ASP A 85 -15.16 25.28 -26.47
CA ASP A 85 -14.18 26.35 -26.75
C ASP A 85 -14.61 27.78 -26.36
N ALA A 86 -15.66 27.93 -25.54
CA ALA A 86 -16.13 29.23 -25.07
C ALA A 86 -15.20 29.80 -24.00
N ASN A 87 -15.01 31.12 -24.00
CA ASN A 87 -14.26 31.83 -22.96
C ASN A 87 -15.24 32.57 -22.05
N LEU A 88 -15.27 32.21 -20.76
CA LEU A 88 -16.21 32.72 -19.77
C LEU A 88 -15.47 33.43 -18.63
N LEU A 89 -16.12 34.42 -18.02
CA LEU A 89 -15.65 34.91 -16.72
C LEU A 89 -15.93 33.88 -15.61
N SER A 90 -17.16 33.36 -15.51
CA SER A 90 -17.54 32.32 -14.53
C SER A 90 -18.86 31.68 -14.92
N LEU A 91 -19.07 30.43 -14.51
CA LEU A 91 -20.31 29.68 -14.70
C LEU A 91 -20.84 29.21 -13.34
N SER A 92 -22.08 29.56 -13.03
CA SER A 92 -22.75 29.10 -11.81
C SER A 92 -24.11 28.51 -12.13
N LEU A 93 -24.35 27.28 -11.69
CA LEU A 93 -25.66 26.63 -11.70
C LEU A 93 -26.04 26.26 -10.28
N THR A 94 -27.18 26.78 -9.80
CA THR A 94 -27.71 26.50 -8.47
C THR A 94 -29.10 25.93 -8.59
N ASP A 95 -29.40 24.84 -7.87
CA ASP A 95 -30.74 24.24 -7.82
C ASP A 95 -31.36 23.98 -9.21
N SER A 96 -30.52 23.65 -10.19
CA SER A 96 -30.90 23.58 -11.61
C SER A 96 -30.84 22.15 -12.14
N THR A 97 -31.64 21.85 -13.16
CA THR A 97 -31.63 20.55 -13.84
C THR A 97 -31.13 20.71 -15.26
N ILE A 98 -30.07 19.98 -15.61
CA ILE A 98 -29.49 19.94 -16.95
C ILE A 98 -29.50 18.50 -17.45
N PRO A 99 -29.74 18.24 -18.75
CA PRO A 99 -29.53 16.91 -19.30
C PRO A 99 -28.05 16.53 -19.20
N GLY A 100 -27.16 17.38 -19.70
CA GLY A 100 -25.72 17.28 -19.59
C GLY A 100 -25.07 18.65 -19.82
N LEU A 101 -23.76 18.68 -20.04
CA LEU A 101 -23.04 19.91 -20.38
C LEU A 101 -21.87 19.56 -21.31
N ASP A 102 -21.81 20.15 -22.50
CA ASP A 102 -20.62 20.07 -23.35
C ASP A 102 -19.79 21.33 -23.20
N ALA A 103 -18.77 21.27 -22.35
CA ALA A 103 -17.81 22.34 -22.08
C ALA A 103 -16.40 21.93 -22.50
N THR A 104 -16.30 21.13 -23.57
CA THR A 104 -15.01 20.70 -24.13
C THR A 104 -14.18 21.93 -24.56
N GLY A 105 -12.94 22.05 -24.07
CA GLY A 105 -12.04 23.17 -24.43
C GLY A 105 -12.42 24.53 -23.85
N MET A 106 -13.48 24.60 -23.03
CA MET A 106 -13.95 25.83 -22.41
C MET A 106 -12.88 26.45 -21.50
N ARG A 107 -12.71 27.77 -21.56
CA ARG A 107 -11.84 28.52 -20.64
C ARG A 107 -12.65 29.37 -19.69
N VAL A 108 -12.34 29.31 -18.41
CA VAL A 108 -13.01 30.08 -17.37
C VAL A 108 -11.98 30.81 -16.51
N ARG A 109 -12.00 32.15 -16.54
CA ARG A 109 -11.08 32.98 -15.72
C ARG A 109 -11.39 32.89 -14.21
N GLY A 110 -12.65 32.66 -13.89
CA GLY A 110 -13.14 32.46 -12.53
C GLY A 110 -13.39 30.98 -12.25
N SER A 111 -14.49 30.71 -11.54
CA SER A 111 -14.86 29.37 -11.11
C SER A 111 -16.02 28.80 -11.92
N VAL A 112 -16.11 27.47 -11.92
CA VAL A 112 -17.30 26.73 -12.34
C VAL A 112 -17.91 26.14 -11.07
N SER A 113 -19.11 26.60 -10.73
CA SER A 113 -19.81 26.20 -9.50
C SER A 113 -21.14 25.54 -9.85
N MET A 114 -21.30 24.30 -9.43
CA MET A 114 -22.55 23.56 -9.51
C MET A 114 -22.98 23.19 -8.10
N VAL A 115 -24.15 23.68 -7.70
CA VAL A 115 -24.70 23.48 -6.37
C VAL A 115 -26.11 22.93 -6.51
N ARG A 116 -26.38 21.76 -5.93
CA ARG A 116 -27.69 21.08 -6.04
C ARG A 116 -28.17 20.97 -7.48
N VAL A 117 -27.24 20.65 -8.37
CA VAL A 117 -27.52 20.40 -9.79
C VAL A 117 -27.82 18.93 -9.99
N VAL A 118 -28.86 18.64 -10.77
CA VAL A 118 -29.18 17.29 -11.24
C VAL A 118 -28.79 17.18 -12.72
N SER A 119 -27.95 16.21 -13.05
CA SER A 119 -27.53 15.87 -14.42
C SER A 119 -27.94 14.43 -14.74
N THR A 120 -28.60 14.21 -15.88
CA THR A 120 -29.03 12.86 -16.32
C THR A 120 -28.13 12.23 -17.39
N GLU A 121 -27.22 13.02 -17.93
CA GLU A 121 -26.21 12.68 -18.92
C GLU A 121 -24.84 13.26 -18.51
N THR A 122 -23.90 13.23 -19.46
CA THR A 122 -22.49 13.54 -19.22
C THR A 122 -22.24 15.04 -19.07
N ILE A 123 -21.41 15.40 -18.08
CA ILE A 123 -20.74 16.69 -18.01
C ILE A 123 -19.34 16.54 -18.62
N ASP A 124 -19.13 17.09 -19.81
CA ASP A 124 -17.88 17.04 -20.55
C ASP A 124 -17.07 18.33 -20.35
N LEU A 125 -15.94 18.20 -19.68
CA LEU A 125 -14.95 19.23 -19.36
C LEU A 125 -13.57 18.85 -19.93
N ARG A 126 -13.52 17.99 -20.96
CA ARG A 126 -12.25 17.62 -21.59
C ARG A 126 -11.54 18.86 -22.12
N TYR A 127 -10.23 18.96 -21.86
CA TYR A 127 -9.40 20.11 -22.26
C TYR A 127 -9.83 21.47 -21.69
N ALA A 128 -10.80 21.52 -20.76
CA ALA A 128 -11.23 22.77 -20.17
C ALA A 128 -10.11 23.37 -19.29
N GLN A 129 -10.03 24.70 -19.27
CA GLN A 129 -9.07 25.46 -18.48
C GLN A 129 -9.83 26.34 -17.48
N ILE A 130 -9.66 26.12 -16.19
CA ILE A 130 -10.38 26.83 -15.13
C ILE A 130 -9.35 27.47 -14.19
N ASP A 131 -9.24 28.80 -14.21
CA ASP A 131 -8.30 29.54 -13.37
C ASP A 131 -8.72 29.61 -11.89
N GLY A 132 -10.02 29.41 -11.63
CA GLY A 132 -10.61 29.33 -10.29
C GLY A 132 -10.84 27.90 -9.83
N VAL A 133 -11.93 27.70 -9.10
CA VAL A 133 -12.32 26.41 -8.50
C VAL A 133 -13.34 25.72 -9.39
N LEU A 134 -13.23 24.40 -9.53
CA LEU A 134 -14.30 23.55 -10.04
C LEU A 134 -15.01 22.87 -8.87
N HIS A 135 -16.26 23.23 -8.62
CA HIS A 135 -16.99 22.81 -7.43
C HIS A 135 -18.32 22.16 -7.79
N PHE A 136 -18.51 20.93 -7.32
CA PHE A 136 -19.79 20.21 -7.27
C PHE A 136 -20.19 20.06 -5.80
N ARG A 137 -21.33 20.62 -5.42
CA ARG A 137 -21.84 20.54 -4.05
C ARG A 137 -23.27 20.06 -4.04
N GLU A 138 -23.57 19.02 -3.27
CA GLU A 138 -24.93 18.46 -3.15
C GLU A 138 -25.55 18.11 -4.52
N CYS A 139 -24.71 17.77 -5.50
CA CYS A 139 -25.15 17.44 -6.85
C CYS A 139 -25.54 15.97 -6.98
N ASP A 140 -26.35 15.67 -7.99
CA ASP A 140 -26.73 14.32 -8.40
C ASP A 140 -26.38 14.14 -9.88
N LEU A 141 -25.23 13.55 -10.15
CA LEU A 141 -24.65 13.42 -11.48
C LEU A 141 -24.81 11.98 -11.94
N ARG A 142 -25.72 11.74 -12.90
CA ARG A 142 -26.06 10.40 -13.38
C ARG A 142 -25.73 10.27 -14.86
N SER A 143 -25.12 9.16 -15.22
CA SER A 143 -24.88 8.78 -16.61
C SER A 143 -24.72 7.27 -16.69
N SER A 144 -25.13 6.68 -17.82
CA SER A 144 -24.96 5.23 -18.06
C SER A 144 -23.51 4.82 -18.28
N SER A 145 -22.61 5.78 -18.55
CA SER A 145 -21.18 5.50 -18.75
C SER A 145 -20.31 6.45 -17.92
N HIS A 146 -20.16 7.70 -18.38
CA HIS A 146 -19.31 8.71 -17.75
C HIS A 146 -20.19 9.84 -17.23
N ALA A 147 -20.23 10.04 -15.93
CA ALA A 147 -20.95 11.17 -15.35
C ALA A 147 -20.16 12.48 -15.58
N VAL A 148 -18.84 12.43 -15.43
CA VAL A 148 -17.95 13.57 -15.63
C VAL A 148 -16.74 13.15 -16.48
N ARG A 149 -16.56 13.80 -17.63
CA ARG A 149 -15.37 13.62 -18.50
C ARG A 149 -14.48 14.84 -18.39
N ALA A 150 -13.39 14.75 -17.66
CA ALA A 150 -12.45 15.84 -17.42
C ALA A 150 -11.01 15.46 -17.81
N SER A 151 -10.85 14.67 -18.87
CA SER A 151 -9.52 14.26 -19.36
C SER A 151 -8.77 15.47 -19.90
N GLN A 152 -7.49 15.62 -19.54
CA GLN A 152 -6.63 16.76 -19.93
C GLN A 152 -7.20 18.13 -19.51
N MET A 153 -8.08 18.17 -18.50
CA MET A 153 -8.55 19.41 -17.90
C MET A 153 -7.44 20.04 -17.07
N ALA A 154 -7.32 21.37 -17.09
CA ALA A 154 -6.45 22.12 -16.20
C ALA A 154 -7.29 22.99 -15.26
N VAL A 155 -7.13 22.82 -13.95
CA VAL A 155 -7.75 23.66 -12.92
C VAL A 155 -6.63 24.23 -12.07
N ARG A 156 -6.51 25.57 -12.02
CA ARG A 156 -5.43 26.23 -11.27
C ARG A 156 -5.61 26.14 -9.76
N SER A 157 -6.85 25.93 -9.30
CA SER A 157 -7.19 25.76 -7.88
C SER A 157 -7.72 24.36 -7.59
N ASN A 158 -8.70 24.24 -6.70
CA ASN A 158 -9.24 22.96 -6.25
C ASN A 158 -10.31 22.41 -7.20
N VAL A 159 -10.39 21.08 -7.25
CA VAL A 159 -11.55 20.34 -7.74
C VAL A 159 -12.24 19.71 -6.53
N SER A 160 -13.50 20.03 -6.30
CA SER A 160 -14.24 19.58 -5.11
C SER A 160 -15.57 18.95 -5.45
N PHE A 161 -15.79 17.75 -4.93
CA PHE A 161 -17.06 17.01 -4.87
C PHE A 161 -17.47 16.91 -3.40
N ALA A 162 -18.37 17.80 -2.97
CA ALA A 162 -18.86 17.84 -1.60
C ALA A 162 -20.30 17.32 -1.56
N LYS A 163 -20.57 16.26 -0.79
CA LYS A 163 -21.92 15.66 -0.66
C LYS A 163 -22.59 15.35 -2.00
N THR A 164 -21.78 15.04 -3.00
CA THR A 164 -22.24 14.84 -4.38
C THR A 164 -22.37 13.35 -4.65
N VAL A 165 -23.49 12.95 -5.24
CA VAL A 165 -23.72 11.58 -5.71
C VAL A 165 -23.34 11.52 -7.18
N VAL A 166 -22.49 10.57 -7.53
CA VAL A 166 -22.05 10.32 -8.91
C VAL A 166 -22.36 8.88 -9.28
N SER A 167 -23.30 8.70 -10.20
CA SER A 167 -23.62 7.41 -10.82
C SER A 167 -23.01 7.36 -12.20
N GLY A 168 -21.94 6.58 -12.37
CA GLY A 168 -21.09 6.54 -13.55
C GLY A 168 -19.66 7.04 -13.29
N GLN A 169 -18.79 6.92 -14.29
CA GLN A 169 -17.36 7.21 -14.13
C GLN A 169 -17.05 8.71 -14.08
N ILE A 170 -16.15 9.12 -13.18
CA ILE A 170 -15.39 10.36 -13.22
C ILE A 170 -14.04 10.08 -13.90
N ARG A 171 -13.82 10.66 -15.08
CA ARG A 171 -12.62 10.41 -15.89
C ARG A 171 -11.77 11.67 -16.02
N MET A 172 -10.66 11.74 -15.30
CA MET A 172 -9.75 12.89 -15.24
C MET A 172 -8.31 12.54 -15.64
N ILE A 173 -8.15 11.64 -16.62
CA ILE A 173 -6.84 11.20 -17.11
C ILE A 173 -6.03 12.37 -17.63
N GLY A 174 -4.79 12.50 -17.15
CA GLY A 174 -3.87 13.57 -17.54
C GLY A 174 -4.35 14.96 -17.15
N ALA A 175 -5.32 15.09 -16.23
CA ALA A 175 -5.73 16.38 -15.72
C ALA A 175 -4.64 16.99 -14.82
N GLN A 176 -4.57 18.31 -14.79
CA GLN A 176 -3.67 19.10 -13.95
C GLN A 176 -4.50 19.91 -12.95
N ILE A 177 -4.25 19.70 -11.66
CA ILE A 177 -4.96 20.36 -10.57
C ILE A 177 -3.92 21.08 -9.71
N GLY A 178 -3.89 22.41 -9.80
CA GLY A 178 -2.95 23.26 -9.06
C GLY A 178 -3.25 23.37 -7.56
N GLY A 179 -4.40 22.87 -7.12
CA GLY A 179 -4.76 22.71 -5.72
C GLY A 179 -4.98 21.24 -5.33
N ALA A 180 -6.01 20.99 -4.52
CA ALA A 180 -6.43 19.67 -4.08
C ALA A 180 -7.62 19.12 -4.89
N ALA A 181 -7.68 17.80 -4.99
CA ALA A 181 -8.88 17.06 -5.41
C ALA A 181 -9.60 16.52 -4.17
N ILE A 182 -10.80 17.01 -3.89
CA ILE A 182 -11.49 16.82 -2.62
C ILE A 182 -12.82 16.10 -2.86
N PHE A 183 -13.02 14.97 -2.20
CA PHE A 183 -14.22 14.13 -2.24
C PHE A 183 -14.79 14.01 -0.82
N ARG A 184 -15.40 15.09 -0.33
CA ARG A 184 -15.91 15.17 1.04
C ARG A 184 -17.35 14.67 1.11
N GLY A 185 -17.57 13.53 1.76
CA GLY A 185 -18.88 12.87 1.85
C GLY A 185 -19.51 12.60 0.48
N ALA A 186 -18.68 12.40 -0.56
CA ALA A 186 -19.15 12.07 -1.90
C ALA A 186 -19.47 10.57 -2.00
N ASP A 187 -20.52 10.25 -2.75
CA ASP A 187 -20.92 8.87 -3.01
C ASP A 187 -20.67 8.57 -4.49
N LEU A 188 -19.70 7.72 -4.77
CA LEU A 188 -19.33 7.30 -6.12
C LEU A 188 -19.84 5.88 -6.37
N HIS A 189 -20.71 5.72 -7.35
CA HIS A 189 -21.35 4.45 -7.66
C HIS A 189 -21.12 4.05 -9.12
N SER A 190 -20.37 2.98 -9.33
CA SER A 190 -20.13 2.32 -10.62
C SER A 190 -19.76 0.85 -10.35
N PRO A 191 -20.72 0.04 -9.88
CA PRO A 191 -20.45 -1.26 -9.26
C PRO A 191 -19.74 -2.24 -10.19
N ASN A 192 -19.94 -2.17 -11.50
CA ASN A 192 -19.29 -3.06 -12.47
C ASN A 192 -18.10 -2.43 -13.18
N ASP A 193 -17.69 -1.21 -12.80
CA ASP A 193 -16.68 -0.45 -13.52
C ASP A 193 -15.82 0.44 -12.59
N VAL A 194 -15.19 1.45 -13.16
CA VAL A 194 -14.33 2.40 -12.48
C VAL A 194 -15.15 3.63 -12.10
N CYS A 195 -15.21 3.94 -10.80
CA CYS A 195 -15.81 5.17 -10.28
C CYS A 195 -14.94 6.39 -10.58
N LEU A 196 -13.64 6.30 -10.30
CA LEU A 196 -12.69 7.40 -10.50
C LEU A 196 -11.47 6.91 -11.27
N GLN A 197 -11.24 7.51 -12.45
CA GLN A 197 -10.07 7.26 -13.26
C GLN A 197 -9.22 8.53 -13.38
N ALA A 198 -8.13 8.57 -12.62
CA ALA A 198 -7.18 9.68 -12.54
C ALA A 198 -5.75 9.22 -12.91
N GLU A 199 -5.65 8.42 -13.98
CA GLU A 199 -4.36 7.99 -14.53
C GLU A 199 -3.57 9.20 -15.04
N ARG A 200 -2.26 9.27 -14.73
CA ARG A 200 -1.36 10.36 -15.13
C ARG A 200 -1.85 11.76 -14.72
N THR A 201 -2.77 11.85 -13.76
CA THR A 201 -3.22 13.12 -13.19
C THR A 201 -2.12 13.70 -12.31
N GLU A 202 -1.92 15.02 -12.40
CA GLU A 202 -1.02 15.77 -11.54
C GLU A 202 -1.86 16.64 -10.59
N ILE A 203 -1.63 16.49 -9.28
CA ILE A 203 -2.29 17.24 -8.21
C ILE A 203 -1.19 17.87 -7.36
N ASP A 204 -1.14 19.20 -7.30
CA ASP A 204 -0.06 19.91 -6.60
C ASP A 204 -0.19 19.81 -5.08
N GLU A 205 -1.42 19.82 -4.55
CA GLU A 205 -1.68 19.60 -3.12
C GLU A 205 -2.06 18.14 -2.85
N GLY A 206 -3.30 17.83 -2.45
CA GLY A 206 -3.68 16.50 -1.99
C GLY A 206 -4.88 15.91 -2.70
N LEU A 207 -5.02 14.59 -2.57
CA LEU A 207 -6.24 13.86 -2.92
C LEU A 207 -6.90 13.43 -1.62
N TRP A 208 -8.05 14.02 -1.29
CA TRP A 208 -8.69 13.81 0.01
C TRP A 208 -10.07 13.23 -0.16
N PHE A 209 -10.27 12.04 0.40
CA PHE A 209 -11.57 11.47 0.69
C PHE A 209 -11.74 11.51 2.19
N ASP A 210 -12.74 12.27 2.64
CA ASP A 210 -12.96 12.57 4.05
C ASP A 210 -14.47 12.60 4.33
N ALA A 211 -14.82 12.40 5.59
CA ALA A 211 -16.17 12.54 6.05
C ALA A 211 -16.63 14.00 5.95
N ASP A 212 -17.94 14.19 5.76
CA ASP A 212 -18.52 15.52 5.84
C ASP A 212 -18.72 15.98 7.30
N ALA A 213 -19.23 17.20 7.49
CA ALA A 213 -19.53 17.74 8.83
C ALA A 213 -20.56 16.90 9.64
N THR A 214 -21.30 16.01 8.97
CA THR A 214 -22.25 15.07 9.60
C THR A 214 -21.61 13.72 9.92
N ARG A 215 -20.29 13.58 9.74
CA ARG A 215 -19.52 12.34 9.84
C ARG A 215 -19.99 11.27 8.85
N ARG A 216 -20.65 11.66 7.76
CA ARG A 216 -20.94 10.73 6.66
C ARG A 216 -19.67 10.55 5.85
N ALA A 217 -19.12 9.34 5.93
CA ALA A 217 -18.01 8.87 5.13
C ALA A 217 -18.29 9.00 3.63
N ALA A 218 -17.24 9.24 2.84
CA ALA A 218 -17.31 9.03 1.39
C ALA A 218 -17.44 7.52 1.10
N THR A 219 -18.31 7.16 0.15
CA THR A 219 -18.51 5.78 -0.27
C THR A 219 -18.10 5.62 -1.73
N VAL A 220 -17.37 4.54 -2.04
CA VAL A 220 -16.97 4.23 -3.41
C VAL A 220 -17.29 2.78 -3.69
N GLU A 221 -18.30 2.56 -4.54
CA GLU A 221 -18.72 1.26 -5.01
C GLU A 221 -18.26 1.04 -6.45
N GLY A 222 -17.09 0.43 -6.60
CA GLY A 222 -16.39 0.26 -7.87
C GLY A 222 -14.89 0.46 -7.69
N ARG A 223 -14.18 0.78 -8.78
CA ARG A 223 -12.71 0.95 -8.74
C ARG A 223 -12.27 2.41 -8.76
N ILE A 224 -11.16 2.67 -8.08
CA ILE A 224 -10.36 3.89 -8.20
C ILE A 224 -9.05 3.52 -8.89
N ILE A 225 -8.70 4.22 -9.97
CA ILE A 225 -7.44 4.04 -10.71
C ILE A 225 -6.65 5.35 -10.66
N LEU A 226 -5.45 5.29 -10.08
CA LEU A 226 -4.49 6.40 -9.91
C LEU A 226 -3.14 6.07 -10.56
N ASP A 227 -3.12 5.22 -11.58
CA ASP A 227 -1.90 4.75 -12.21
C ASP A 227 -1.06 5.92 -12.75
N ASN A 228 0.22 5.94 -12.38
CA ASN A 228 1.20 6.97 -12.74
C ASN A 228 0.77 8.40 -12.39
N ALA A 229 -0.20 8.58 -11.48
CA ALA A 229 -0.57 9.88 -10.95
C ALA A 229 0.56 10.46 -10.07
N ARG A 230 0.57 11.78 -9.93
CA ARG A 230 1.53 12.52 -9.09
C ARG A 230 0.75 13.42 -8.13
N VAL A 231 1.05 13.29 -6.84
CA VAL A 231 0.44 14.09 -5.78
C VAL A 231 1.55 14.77 -4.97
N GLY A 232 1.59 16.11 -5.01
CA GLY A 232 2.59 16.94 -4.33
C GLY A 232 2.42 16.99 -2.80
N GLY A 233 1.26 16.57 -2.30
CA GLY A 233 0.90 16.48 -0.89
C GLY A 233 0.57 15.05 -0.47
N SER A 234 -0.52 14.88 0.27
CA SER A 234 -0.95 13.59 0.82
C SER A 234 -2.19 13.06 0.10
N ILE A 235 -2.30 11.73 0.03
CA ILE A 235 -3.56 11.03 -0.24
C ILE A 235 -4.16 10.63 1.10
N LEU A 236 -5.35 11.14 1.39
CA LEU A 236 -6.09 10.83 2.61
C LEU A 236 -7.35 10.05 2.23
N LEU A 237 -7.49 8.85 2.77
CA LEU A 237 -8.65 7.98 2.64
C LEU A 237 -9.22 7.76 4.05
N SER A 238 -9.69 8.83 4.68
CA SER A 238 -10.13 8.84 6.07
C SER A 238 -11.62 8.50 6.15
N GLY A 239 -11.94 7.39 6.84
CA GLY A 239 -13.32 6.90 6.99
C GLY A 239 -13.98 6.40 5.72
N VAL A 240 -13.23 6.23 4.63
CA VAL A 240 -13.79 5.83 3.34
C VAL A 240 -14.19 4.35 3.35
N ALA A 241 -15.36 4.04 2.79
CA ALA A 241 -15.77 2.68 2.49
C ALA A 241 -15.54 2.39 1.00
N LEU A 242 -14.54 1.56 0.70
CA LEU A 242 -14.29 1.01 -0.63
C LEU A 242 -14.95 -0.36 -0.74
N THR A 243 -15.94 -0.48 -1.61
CA THR A 243 -16.60 -1.76 -1.89
C THR A 243 -16.17 -2.35 -3.23
N GLN A 244 -16.01 -3.67 -3.28
CA GLN A 244 -15.52 -4.40 -4.45
C GLN A 244 -16.45 -4.15 -5.63
N PRO A 245 -15.90 -3.97 -6.85
CA PRO A 245 -16.74 -4.00 -8.03
C PRO A 245 -17.38 -5.41 -8.16
N HIS A 246 -18.67 -5.46 -8.43
CA HIS A 246 -19.40 -6.67 -8.76
C HIS A 246 -18.71 -7.38 -9.94
N ARG A 247 -18.53 -8.70 -9.80
CA ARG A 247 -17.80 -9.55 -10.76
C ARG A 247 -18.49 -9.52 -12.13
N GLY A 248 -17.98 -8.70 -13.04
CA GLY A 248 -18.13 -8.90 -14.48
C GLY A 248 -17.41 -10.18 -14.89
N SER A 249 -18.16 -11.21 -15.26
CA SER A 249 -17.69 -12.49 -15.81
C SER A 249 -16.64 -12.30 -16.91
N THR A 250 -15.34 -12.31 -16.58
CA THR A 250 -14.21 -12.87 -17.37
C THR A 250 -12.86 -12.38 -16.82
N ARG A 251 -12.07 -13.27 -16.18
CA ARG A 251 -10.64 -13.54 -16.50
C ARG A 251 -9.95 -14.48 -15.50
N LYS A 252 -8.85 -15.07 -15.98
CA LYS A 252 -8.26 -16.36 -15.59
C LYS A 252 -6.86 -16.23 -14.96
N ARG A 253 -6.48 -15.06 -14.43
CA ARG A 253 -5.13 -14.80 -13.86
C ARG A 253 -5.19 -14.12 -12.50
N LEU A 254 -4.33 -14.57 -11.58
CA LEU A 254 -4.14 -14.03 -10.22
C LEU A 254 -3.72 -12.55 -10.21
N LYS A 255 -3.18 -12.03 -11.33
CA LYS A 255 -2.74 -10.63 -11.51
C LYS A 255 -3.88 -9.69 -11.94
N ASP A 256 -5.04 -10.23 -12.34
CA ASP A 256 -6.21 -9.45 -12.78
C ASP A 256 -7.27 -9.35 -11.67
N ARG A 257 -6.88 -9.44 -10.39
CA ARG A 257 -7.84 -9.34 -9.27
C ARG A 257 -8.52 -7.97 -9.30
N PRO A 258 -9.85 -7.91 -9.13
CA PRO A 258 -10.55 -6.64 -9.01
C PRO A 258 -10.00 -5.89 -7.79
N THR A 259 -9.24 -4.84 -8.07
CA THR A 259 -8.61 -3.99 -7.06
C THR A 259 -9.51 -2.77 -6.86
N SER A 260 -9.98 -2.54 -5.64
CA SER A 260 -10.83 -1.38 -5.32
C SER A 260 -10.04 -0.08 -5.47
N LEU A 261 -8.75 -0.11 -5.12
CA LEU A 261 -7.80 0.98 -5.35
C LEU A 261 -6.54 0.50 -6.08
N GLN A 262 -6.40 0.86 -7.34
CA GLN A 262 -5.23 0.57 -8.17
C GLN A 262 -4.40 1.84 -8.36
N ALA A 263 -3.13 1.81 -7.96
CA ALA A 263 -2.22 2.95 -7.95
C ALA A 263 -0.81 2.52 -8.40
N TYR A 264 -0.71 1.93 -9.60
CA TYR A 264 0.55 1.47 -10.16
C TYR A 264 1.47 2.66 -10.50
N GLY A 265 2.70 2.68 -9.98
CA GLY A 265 3.67 3.74 -10.29
C GLY A 265 3.28 5.13 -9.75
N LEU A 266 2.35 5.17 -8.79
CA LEU A 266 1.90 6.40 -8.13
C LEU A 266 3.08 7.11 -7.42
N LYS A 267 3.15 8.43 -7.52
CA LYS A 267 4.13 9.25 -6.78
C LYS A 267 3.42 10.17 -5.79
N VAL A 268 3.80 10.10 -4.52
CA VAL A 268 3.25 10.93 -3.45
C VAL A 268 4.39 11.54 -2.64
N THR A 269 4.38 12.86 -2.48
CA THR A 269 5.48 13.57 -1.79
C THR A 269 5.33 13.48 -0.27
N ARG A 270 4.11 13.39 0.25
CA ARG A 270 3.88 13.25 1.70
C ARG A 270 3.38 11.85 2.03
N ASP A 271 2.14 11.74 2.47
CA ASP A 271 1.63 10.52 3.08
C ASP A 271 0.50 9.92 2.24
N ILE A 272 0.39 8.58 2.25
CA ILE A 272 -0.83 7.86 1.93
C ILE A 272 -1.39 7.35 3.25
N ARG A 273 -2.53 7.89 3.69
CA ARG A 273 -3.19 7.48 4.94
C ARG A 273 -4.53 6.83 4.65
N CYS A 274 -4.69 5.60 5.12
CA CYS A 274 -5.94 4.86 5.17
C CYS A 274 -6.31 4.68 6.65
N ASP A 275 -6.94 5.71 7.23
CA ASP A 275 -7.17 5.83 8.67
C ASP A 275 -8.64 6.14 9.01
N GLN A 276 -8.93 6.36 10.31
CA GLN A 276 -10.22 6.83 10.82
C GLN A 276 -11.42 6.00 10.33
N GLU A 277 -11.42 4.70 10.61
CA GLU A 277 -12.49 3.76 10.17
C GLU A 277 -12.49 3.46 8.66
N PHE A 278 -11.36 3.68 7.98
CA PHE A 278 -11.17 3.22 6.60
C PHE A 278 -11.51 1.72 6.49
N ARG A 279 -12.36 1.39 5.51
CA ARG A 279 -12.80 0.03 5.23
C ARG A 279 -12.61 -0.29 3.75
N SER A 280 -11.99 -1.42 3.47
CA SER A 280 -11.94 -2.00 2.13
C SER A 280 -12.34 -3.47 2.19
N ASP A 281 -13.36 -3.87 1.44
CA ASP A 281 -13.61 -5.28 1.16
C ASP A 281 -12.80 -5.77 -0.06
N GLY A 282 -12.28 -4.84 -0.86
CA GLY A 282 -11.48 -5.06 -2.06
C GLY A 282 -9.98 -5.07 -1.83
N ALA A 283 -9.25 -5.54 -2.85
CA ALA A 283 -7.80 -5.46 -2.84
C ALA A 283 -7.33 -4.02 -3.05
N ILE A 284 -6.24 -3.64 -2.38
CA ILE A 284 -5.55 -2.36 -2.57
C ILE A 284 -4.18 -2.65 -3.20
N GLY A 285 -3.89 -2.05 -4.35
CA GLY A 285 -2.63 -2.19 -5.06
C GLY A 285 -1.89 -0.86 -5.16
N LEU A 286 -0.77 -0.75 -4.46
CA LEU A 286 0.16 0.39 -4.50
C LEU A 286 1.47 0.03 -5.21
N CYS A 287 1.42 -0.90 -6.18
CA CYS A 287 2.61 -1.49 -6.78
C CYS A 287 3.52 -0.44 -7.43
N PHE A 288 4.82 -0.52 -7.18
CA PHE A 288 5.85 0.40 -7.69
C PHE A 288 5.59 1.88 -7.35
N ALA A 289 4.77 2.15 -6.32
CA ALA A 289 4.55 3.51 -5.85
C ALA A 289 5.81 4.06 -5.15
N SER A 290 5.99 5.37 -5.22
CA SER A 290 7.05 6.10 -4.51
C SER A 290 6.40 7.12 -3.60
N VAL A 291 6.57 6.92 -2.29
CA VAL A 291 6.02 7.76 -1.23
C VAL A 291 7.18 8.29 -0.40
N GLU A 292 7.43 9.60 -0.36
CA GLU A 292 8.57 10.09 0.43
C GLU A 292 8.27 10.05 1.94
N GLY A 293 7.00 10.26 2.33
CA GLY A 293 6.52 10.18 3.70
C GLY A 293 6.03 8.78 4.08
N THR A 294 4.82 8.71 4.61
CA THR A 294 4.28 7.51 5.27
C THR A 294 3.21 6.82 4.43
N VAL A 295 3.26 5.49 4.32
CA VAL A 295 2.11 4.66 3.94
C VAL A 295 1.52 4.06 5.20
N SER A 296 0.36 4.54 5.62
CA SER A 296 -0.29 4.16 6.87
C SER A 296 -1.61 3.45 6.64
N PHE A 297 -1.75 2.30 7.29
CA PHE A 297 -3.00 1.55 7.40
C PHE A 297 -3.51 1.51 8.85
N ASP A 298 -3.21 2.55 9.62
CA ASP A 298 -3.60 2.65 11.03
C ASP A 298 -5.12 2.54 11.19
N THR A 299 -5.58 1.61 12.03
CA THR A 299 -6.99 1.30 12.27
C THR A 299 -7.80 0.87 11.04
N ALA A 300 -7.15 0.55 9.92
CA ALA A 300 -7.82 0.09 8.70
C ALA A 300 -8.49 -1.28 8.90
N THR A 301 -9.66 -1.45 8.29
CA THR A 301 -10.46 -2.69 8.34
C THR A 301 -10.54 -3.34 6.96
N PHE A 302 -9.98 -4.54 6.84
CA PHE A 302 -10.04 -5.37 5.63
C PHE A 302 -10.90 -6.60 5.85
N ALA A 303 -12.21 -6.48 5.62
CA ALA A 303 -13.15 -7.57 5.79
C ALA A 303 -14.02 -7.74 4.53
N PRO A 304 -14.22 -8.97 4.04
CA PRO A 304 -15.20 -9.21 2.98
C PRO A 304 -16.57 -8.71 3.45
N GLY A 305 -17.30 -8.01 2.59
CA GLY A 305 -18.67 -7.58 2.87
C GLY A 305 -19.53 -8.78 3.27
N ALA A 306 -20.41 -8.62 4.26
CA ALA A 306 -21.25 -9.69 4.81
C ALA A 306 -22.18 -10.40 3.79
N ALA A 307 -22.24 -9.91 2.55
CA ALA A 307 -23.10 -10.40 1.49
C ALA A 307 -22.46 -11.45 0.57
N ASP A 308 -21.13 -11.64 0.57
CA ASP A 308 -20.47 -12.50 -0.42
C ASP A 308 -19.48 -13.49 0.21
N THR A 309 -19.95 -14.72 0.46
CA THR A 309 -19.14 -15.86 0.95
C THR A 309 -18.20 -16.45 -0.11
N ALA A 310 -18.19 -15.90 -1.34
CA ALA A 310 -17.32 -16.29 -2.46
C ALA A 310 -16.30 -15.20 -2.85
N ALA A 311 -16.15 -14.15 -2.03
CA ALA A 311 -15.23 -13.04 -2.25
C ALA A 311 -13.77 -13.51 -2.24
N ASP A 312 -12.95 -12.96 -3.15
CA ASP A 312 -11.50 -13.16 -3.11
C ASP A 312 -10.94 -12.61 -1.79
N PRO A 313 -9.94 -13.28 -1.18
CA PRO A 313 -9.37 -12.84 0.08
C PRO A 313 -8.79 -11.42 -0.07
N SER A 314 -9.04 -10.57 0.92
CA SER A 314 -8.52 -9.19 0.96
C SER A 314 -6.99 -9.18 0.83
N LEU A 315 -6.50 -8.34 -0.07
CA LEU A 315 -5.08 -8.23 -0.43
C LEU A 315 -4.64 -6.78 -0.35
N VAL A 316 -3.53 -6.53 0.32
CA VAL A 316 -2.77 -5.29 0.17
C VAL A 316 -1.47 -5.62 -0.55
N ASP A 317 -1.32 -5.13 -1.77
CA ASP A 317 -0.14 -5.33 -2.61
C ASP A 317 0.70 -4.04 -2.65
N LEU A 318 1.85 -4.08 -1.99
CA LEU A 318 2.84 -3.00 -1.97
C LEU A 318 4.05 -3.37 -2.85
N SER A 319 3.94 -4.31 -3.78
CA SER A 319 5.11 -4.82 -4.48
C SER A 319 5.89 -3.73 -5.22
N GLY A 320 7.20 -3.63 -4.94
CA GLY A 320 8.08 -2.61 -5.51
C GLY A 320 7.90 -1.20 -4.93
N THR A 321 7.07 -1.01 -3.91
CA THR A 321 6.82 0.31 -3.30
C THR A 321 8.03 0.79 -2.48
N SER A 322 8.36 2.08 -2.60
CA SER A 322 9.33 2.77 -1.73
C SER A 322 8.59 3.75 -0.82
N ALA A 323 8.85 3.70 0.49
CA ALA A 323 8.25 4.58 1.48
C ALA A 323 9.28 5.13 2.48
N GLY A 324 9.08 6.33 3.02
CA GLY A 324 9.80 6.78 4.20
C GLY A 324 9.44 5.92 5.42
N MET A 325 8.15 5.72 5.66
CA MET A 325 7.65 4.86 6.72
C MET A 325 6.47 4.02 6.24
N VAL A 326 6.36 2.79 6.74
CA VAL A 326 5.19 1.93 6.53
C VAL A 326 4.60 1.57 7.89
N GLU A 327 3.34 1.91 8.13
CA GLU A 327 2.62 1.62 9.38
C GLU A 327 1.57 0.53 9.15
N LEU A 328 1.72 -0.58 9.87
CA LEU A 328 0.92 -1.80 9.77
C LEU A 328 0.25 -2.09 11.11
N ASP A 329 -0.70 -1.24 11.50
CA ASP A 329 -1.54 -1.42 12.69
C ASP A 329 -3.02 -1.46 12.28
N PHE A 330 -3.53 -2.66 12.00
CA PHE A 330 -4.86 -2.84 11.41
C PHE A 330 -5.91 -3.05 12.50
N ALA A 331 -7.10 -2.48 12.33
CA ALA A 331 -8.25 -2.90 13.15
C ALA A 331 -8.69 -4.32 12.77
N GLN A 332 -8.73 -4.62 11.46
CA GLN A 332 -8.86 -5.97 10.92
C GLN A 332 -7.91 -6.13 9.73
N PRO A 333 -6.88 -7.00 9.82
CA PRO A 333 -5.87 -7.09 8.78
C PRO A 333 -6.37 -7.76 7.50
N PRO A 334 -5.74 -7.46 6.34
CA PRO A 334 -6.03 -8.19 5.12
C PRO A 334 -5.63 -9.66 5.26
N ALA A 335 -6.22 -10.52 4.43
CA ALA A 335 -5.84 -11.93 4.38
C ALA A 335 -4.40 -12.11 3.88
N THR A 336 -3.96 -11.28 2.93
CA THR A 336 -2.60 -11.28 2.39
C THR A 336 -2.02 -9.87 2.33
N LEU A 337 -0.76 -9.73 2.74
CA LEU A 337 0.05 -8.54 2.55
C LEU A 337 1.28 -8.89 1.72
N ASP A 338 1.37 -8.33 0.51
CA ASP A 338 2.53 -8.51 -0.35
C ASP A 338 3.48 -7.31 -0.22
N MET A 339 4.70 -7.58 0.28
CA MET A 339 5.77 -6.60 0.43
C MET A 339 6.97 -6.93 -0.46
N THR A 340 6.74 -7.65 -1.55
CA THR A 340 7.80 -8.07 -2.48
C THR A 340 8.55 -6.84 -3.01
N ASN A 341 9.87 -6.79 -2.86
CA ASN A 341 10.73 -5.67 -3.26
C ASN A 341 10.32 -4.30 -2.68
N VAL A 342 9.64 -4.28 -1.53
CA VAL A 342 9.38 -3.03 -0.82
C VAL A 342 10.66 -2.49 -0.20
N SER A 343 10.83 -1.17 -0.19
CA SER A 343 11.86 -0.50 0.60
C SER A 343 11.24 0.54 1.53
N ALA A 344 11.58 0.49 2.82
CA ALA A 344 11.06 1.43 3.82
C ALA A 344 12.15 1.85 4.81
N ARG A 345 12.27 3.13 5.18
CA ARG A 345 13.24 3.49 6.23
C ARG A 345 12.79 2.92 7.58
N VAL A 346 11.53 3.14 7.93
CA VAL A 346 10.94 2.64 9.18
C VAL A 346 9.70 1.82 8.89
N VAL A 347 9.56 0.72 9.60
CA VAL A 347 8.37 -0.13 9.55
C VAL A 347 7.83 -0.21 10.96
N THR A 348 6.63 0.34 11.16
CA THR A 348 5.89 0.21 12.42
C THR A 348 4.87 -0.89 12.24
N ASP A 349 4.85 -1.86 13.14
CA ASP A 349 3.93 -2.98 13.05
C ASP A 349 3.37 -3.41 14.40
N ASN A 350 2.22 -4.07 14.36
CA ASN A 350 1.56 -4.60 15.54
C ASN A 350 1.37 -6.13 15.45
N PRO A 351 2.01 -6.93 16.32
CA PRO A 351 1.93 -8.39 16.28
C PRO A 351 0.52 -8.98 16.42
N SER A 352 -0.39 -8.29 17.10
CA SER A 352 -1.78 -8.75 17.26
C SER A 352 -2.59 -8.62 15.98
N THR A 353 -2.15 -7.77 15.05
CA THR A 353 -2.87 -7.42 13.83
C THR A 353 -2.11 -7.85 12.57
N TRP A 354 -1.08 -8.68 12.69
CA TRP A 354 -0.36 -9.17 11.51
C TRP A 354 -1.26 -10.04 10.62
N PRO A 355 -1.23 -9.84 9.29
CA PRO A 355 -1.91 -10.70 8.32
C PRO A 355 -1.57 -12.18 8.47
N ALA A 356 -2.45 -13.04 7.96
CA ALA A 356 -2.26 -14.48 7.93
C ALA A 356 -1.12 -14.90 6.98
N VAL A 357 -1.07 -14.25 5.80
CA VAL A 357 -0.05 -14.47 4.76
C VAL A 357 0.70 -13.17 4.52
N ILE A 358 2.03 -13.20 4.60
CA ILE A 358 2.90 -12.05 4.36
C ILE A 358 4.03 -12.47 3.42
N VAL A 359 4.16 -11.79 2.29
CA VAL A 359 5.24 -12.04 1.32
C VAL A 359 6.31 -10.98 1.52
N LEU A 360 7.52 -11.40 1.92
CA LEU A 360 8.62 -10.50 2.29
C LEU A 360 9.81 -10.57 1.32
N ASP A 361 9.61 -11.12 0.12
CA ASP A 361 10.70 -11.36 -0.82
C ASP A 361 11.36 -10.07 -1.30
N GLY A 362 12.63 -9.84 -0.97
CA GLY A 362 13.30 -8.59 -1.35
C GLY A 362 12.87 -7.38 -0.51
N PHE A 363 12.08 -7.58 0.55
CA PHE A 363 11.70 -6.50 1.46
C PHE A 363 12.93 -5.97 2.22
N ALA A 364 13.15 -4.66 2.17
CA ALA A 364 14.27 -3.99 2.81
C ALA A 364 13.80 -2.87 3.75
N TYR A 365 14.43 -2.80 4.93
CA TYR A 365 14.14 -1.77 5.94
C TYR A 365 15.30 -1.42 6.89
N ASP A 366 15.32 -0.19 7.40
CA ASP A 366 16.32 0.23 8.37
C ASP A 366 15.89 -0.03 9.81
N ARG A 367 14.64 0.21 10.17
CA ARG A 367 14.18 -0.01 11.55
C ARG A 367 12.82 -0.67 11.60
N LEU A 368 12.68 -1.62 12.51
CA LEU A 368 11.39 -2.14 12.96
C LEU A 368 11.03 -1.49 14.29
N SER A 369 9.79 -1.02 14.39
CA SER A 369 9.22 -0.46 15.61
C SER A 369 7.87 -1.12 15.88
N SER A 370 7.53 -1.32 17.14
CA SER A 370 6.20 -1.81 17.53
C SER A 370 5.72 -1.08 18.77
N PRO A 371 4.40 -0.90 18.93
CA PRO A 371 3.83 -0.32 20.14
C PRO A 371 4.11 -1.16 21.39
N GLN A 372 4.17 -2.49 21.25
CA GLN A 372 4.45 -3.43 22.34
C GLN A 372 5.79 -4.14 22.12
N PRO A 373 6.50 -4.54 23.19
CA PRO A 373 7.73 -5.32 23.06
C PRO A 373 7.49 -6.63 22.31
N VAL A 374 8.20 -6.83 21.20
CA VAL A 374 8.08 -8.03 20.36
C VAL A 374 9.29 -8.92 20.59
N THR A 375 9.04 -10.19 20.92
CA THR A 375 10.12 -11.16 21.11
C THR A 375 10.75 -11.55 19.77
N VAL A 376 12.03 -11.94 19.79
CA VAL A 376 12.71 -12.46 18.60
C VAL A 376 12.00 -13.67 18.00
N ARG A 377 11.39 -14.51 18.86
CA ARG A 377 10.63 -15.69 18.41
C ARG A 377 9.40 -15.28 17.60
N GLU A 378 8.71 -14.21 17.99
CA GLU A 378 7.61 -13.63 17.23
C GLU A 378 8.07 -13.05 15.89
N ARG A 379 9.19 -12.32 15.87
CA ARG A 379 9.78 -11.81 14.62
C ARG A 379 10.19 -12.94 13.67
N ILE A 380 10.74 -14.04 14.19
CA ILE A 380 11.06 -15.21 13.37
C ILE A 380 9.77 -15.88 12.85
N ARG A 381 8.68 -15.93 13.64
CA ARG A 381 7.38 -16.41 13.15
C ARG A 381 6.85 -15.53 12.02
N TRP A 382 6.97 -14.21 12.15
CA TRP A 382 6.58 -13.24 11.11
C TRP A 382 7.26 -13.53 9.77
N LEU A 383 8.56 -13.84 9.76
CA LEU A 383 9.30 -14.24 8.53
C LEU A 383 8.77 -15.50 7.85
N THR A 384 8.01 -16.34 8.57
CA THR A 384 7.49 -17.63 8.08
C THR A 384 5.98 -17.64 7.87
N ARG A 385 5.32 -16.48 8.00
CA ARG A 385 3.87 -16.36 7.77
C ARG A 385 3.56 -16.29 6.28
N GLY A 386 3.14 -17.40 5.69
CA GLY A 386 2.57 -17.43 4.34
C GLY A 386 3.46 -18.04 3.26
N ASP A 387 4.79 -17.90 3.35
CA ASP A 387 5.71 -18.59 2.44
C ASP A 387 6.30 -19.85 3.09
N THR A 388 6.04 -21.01 2.46
CA THR A 388 6.57 -22.31 2.89
C THR A 388 7.98 -22.57 2.38
N ASN A 389 8.44 -21.81 1.38
CA ASN A 389 9.77 -21.95 0.82
C ASN A 389 10.77 -21.15 1.65
N TYR A 390 11.91 -21.78 1.97
CA TYR A 390 12.94 -21.07 2.71
C TYR A 390 13.63 -20.04 1.82
N ARG A 391 13.67 -18.80 2.29
CA ARG A 391 14.40 -17.70 1.66
C ARG A 391 15.42 -17.14 2.63
N PRO A 392 16.69 -16.99 2.23
CA PRO A 392 17.73 -16.49 3.13
C PRO A 392 17.67 -14.98 3.37
N GLN A 393 17.10 -14.19 2.44
CA GLN A 393 17.11 -12.72 2.47
C GLN A 393 16.31 -12.12 3.64
N PRO A 394 15.06 -12.55 3.94
CA PRO A 394 14.30 -11.96 5.04
C PRO A 394 14.98 -12.14 6.42
N TYR A 395 15.70 -13.26 6.60
CA TYR A 395 16.52 -13.47 7.79
C TYR A 395 17.72 -12.53 7.87
N GLU A 396 18.44 -12.31 6.77
CA GLU A 396 19.59 -11.38 6.75
C GLU A 396 19.13 -9.94 7.01
N GLN A 397 17.98 -9.55 6.46
CA GLN A 397 17.41 -8.24 6.71
C GLN A 397 17.13 -8.02 8.21
N LEU A 398 16.52 -9.01 8.88
CA LEU A 398 16.25 -8.95 10.31
C LEU A 398 17.52 -8.97 11.16
N ILE A 399 18.53 -9.76 10.78
CA ILE A 399 19.86 -9.77 11.43
C ILE A 399 20.50 -8.39 11.34
N ALA A 400 20.51 -7.79 10.15
CA ALA A 400 21.07 -6.46 9.94
C ALA A 400 20.33 -5.39 10.74
N ALA A 401 19.00 -5.46 10.82
CA ALA A 401 18.19 -4.55 11.64
C ALA A 401 18.52 -4.65 13.13
N TYR A 402 18.63 -5.87 13.67
CA TYR A 402 19.00 -6.09 15.08
C TYR A 402 20.42 -5.60 15.40
N ARG A 403 21.39 -5.86 14.51
CA ARG A 403 22.76 -5.33 14.66
C ARG A 403 22.80 -3.82 14.68
N ARG A 404 22.08 -3.16 13.75
CA ARG A 404 21.95 -1.70 13.70
C ARG A 404 21.27 -1.12 14.95
N ALA A 405 20.40 -1.89 15.60
CA ALA A 405 19.77 -1.54 16.87
C ALA A 405 20.63 -1.87 18.11
N GLY A 406 21.83 -2.44 17.96
CA GLY A 406 22.69 -2.88 19.07
C GLY A 406 22.26 -4.19 19.75
N GLN A 407 21.31 -4.92 19.18
CA GLN A 407 20.70 -6.14 19.72
C GLN A 407 21.44 -7.39 19.21
N GLU A 408 22.69 -7.56 19.64
CA GLU A 408 23.59 -8.61 19.13
C GLU A 408 23.17 -10.02 19.54
N HIS A 409 22.48 -10.18 20.67
CA HIS A 409 21.99 -11.49 21.11
C HIS A 409 20.85 -11.97 20.19
N GLU A 410 19.93 -11.06 19.88
CA GLU A 410 18.77 -11.26 19.03
C GLU A 410 19.20 -11.57 17.60
N ALA A 411 20.16 -10.81 17.06
CA ALA A 411 20.78 -11.07 15.76
C ALA A 411 21.36 -12.50 15.67
N ARG A 412 22.07 -12.96 16.72
CA ARG A 412 22.60 -14.33 16.78
C ARG A 412 21.50 -15.39 16.80
N VAL A 413 20.40 -15.16 17.51
CA VAL A 413 19.25 -16.08 17.55
C VAL A 413 18.60 -16.22 16.17
N VAL A 414 18.43 -15.11 15.44
CA VAL A 414 17.91 -15.14 14.06
C VAL A 414 18.88 -15.85 13.12
N GLY A 415 20.19 -15.55 13.22
CA GLY A 415 21.24 -16.20 12.44
C GLY A 415 21.29 -17.72 12.63
N TYR A 416 21.14 -18.18 13.87
CA TYR A 416 20.99 -19.61 14.18
C TYR A 416 19.75 -20.20 13.50
N ARG A 417 18.59 -19.52 13.58
CA ARG A 417 17.36 -20.01 12.94
C ARG A 417 17.44 -20.03 11.42
N LYS A 418 18.12 -19.07 10.81
CA LYS A 418 18.43 -19.07 9.38
C LYS A 418 19.19 -20.34 8.96
N GLN A 419 20.24 -20.73 9.69
CA GLN A 419 21.01 -21.95 9.38
C GLN A 419 20.18 -23.22 9.61
N HIS A 420 19.41 -23.27 10.70
CA HIS A 420 18.55 -24.41 10.98
C HIS A 420 17.46 -24.61 9.91
N ALA A 421 16.89 -23.53 9.37
CA ALA A 421 15.95 -23.61 8.26
C ALA A 421 16.63 -24.09 6.96
N ARG A 422 17.82 -23.56 6.63
CA ARG A 422 18.63 -24.02 5.48
C ARG A 422 18.99 -25.51 5.54
N ALA A 423 19.30 -26.00 6.75
CA ALA A 423 19.67 -27.39 6.97
C ALA A 423 18.56 -28.39 6.59
N LYS A 424 17.30 -27.94 6.57
CA LYS A 424 16.17 -28.78 6.14
C LYS A 424 16.11 -28.96 4.62
N GLU A 425 16.65 -28.01 3.85
CA GLU A 425 16.62 -28.07 2.38
C GLU A 425 17.76 -28.90 1.78
N VAL A 426 18.93 -28.93 2.42
CA VAL A 426 20.08 -29.70 1.92
C VAL A 426 19.80 -31.20 1.94
N ARG A 427 20.27 -31.91 0.90
CA ARG A 427 20.12 -33.37 0.71
C ARG A 427 21.49 -34.07 0.79
N GLY A 428 21.49 -35.38 1.04
CA GLY A 428 22.71 -36.21 1.03
C GLY A 428 23.68 -35.93 2.18
N ILE A 429 24.99 -36.06 1.92
CA ILE A 429 26.09 -35.88 2.89
C ILE A 429 26.05 -34.50 3.58
N SER A 430 25.63 -33.45 2.87
CA SER A 430 25.49 -32.11 3.44
C SER A 430 24.47 -32.04 4.59
N ARG A 431 23.45 -32.91 4.60
CA ARG A 431 22.49 -32.99 5.71
C ARG A 431 23.10 -33.62 6.94
N ILE A 432 23.88 -34.69 6.77
CA ILE A 432 24.61 -35.36 7.86
C ILE A 432 25.61 -34.37 8.48
N TRP A 433 26.38 -33.67 7.64
CA TRP A 433 27.32 -32.65 8.09
C TRP A 433 26.63 -31.48 8.82
N SER A 434 25.48 -31.02 8.31
CA SER A 434 24.66 -30.00 8.99
C SER A 434 24.16 -30.49 10.35
N GLY A 435 23.76 -31.76 10.46
CA GLY A 435 23.38 -32.40 11.72
C GLY A 435 24.53 -32.44 12.74
N ILE A 436 25.74 -32.80 12.29
CA ILE A 436 26.95 -32.80 13.13
C ILE A 436 27.25 -31.38 13.64
N LEU A 437 27.27 -30.38 12.76
CA LEU A 437 27.51 -28.98 13.14
C LEU A 437 26.45 -28.45 14.10
N TRP A 438 25.20 -28.88 13.96
CA TRP A 438 24.11 -28.55 14.87
C TRP A 438 24.34 -29.14 16.26
N ALA A 439 24.67 -30.43 16.34
CA ALA A 439 24.85 -31.15 17.60
C ALA A 439 26.12 -30.72 18.37
N THR A 440 27.20 -30.40 17.65
CA THR A 440 28.52 -30.13 18.25
C THR A 440 28.73 -28.66 18.60
N VAL A 441 28.45 -27.74 17.68
CA VAL A 441 28.78 -26.30 17.83
C VAL A 441 27.59 -25.37 17.58
N GLY A 442 26.39 -25.91 17.36
CA GLY A 442 25.19 -25.14 17.05
C GLY A 442 25.37 -24.22 15.84
N TYR A 443 26.03 -24.70 14.78
CA TYR A 443 26.42 -23.93 13.59
C TYR A 443 27.41 -22.77 13.85
N GLY A 444 28.12 -22.79 14.98
CA GLY A 444 29.05 -21.75 15.39
C GLY A 444 28.47 -20.69 16.32
N TYR A 445 27.17 -20.79 16.63
CA TYR A 445 26.50 -19.90 17.59
C TYR A 445 26.61 -20.39 19.04
N ARG A 446 27.05 -21.64 19.27
CA ARG A 446 27.16 -22.25 20.61
C ARG A 446 28.43 -23.09 20.75
N THR A 447 29.60 -22.45 20.67
CA THR A 447 30.90 -23.12 20.74
C THR A 447 31.13 -23.90 22.05
N TRP A 448 30.49 -23.50 23.15
CA TRP A 448 30.59 -24.18 24.45
C TRP A 448 30.09 -25.64 24.44
N LEU A 449 29.22 -26.03 23.50
CA LEU A 449 28.79 -27.43 23.35
C LEU A 449 29.96 -28.36 23.00
N ALA A 450 30.99 -27.86 22.31
CA ALA A 450 32.19 -28.65 22.03
C ALA A 450 32.91 -29.04 23.33
N SER A 451 32.94 -28.15 24.33
CA SER A 451 33.49 -28.46 25.66
C SER A 451 32.66 -29.51 26.38
N VAL A 452 31.33 -29.46 26.28
CA VAL A 452 30.45 -30.49 26.87
C VAL A 452 30.69 -31.85 26.23
N TRP A 453 30.79 -31.92 24.90
CA TRP A 453 31.11 -33.15 24.19
C TRP A 453 32.50 -33.67 24.56
N LEU A 454 33.50 -32.79 24.63
CA LEU A 454 34.85 -33.15 25.05
C LEU A 454 34.87 -33.77 26.46
N ILE A 455 34.19 -33.13 27.42
CA ILE A 455 34.08 -33.63 28.80
C ILE A 455 33.34 -34.98 28.83
N GLY A 456 32.21 -35.09 28.13
CA GLY A 456 31.40 -36.31 28.11
C GLY A 456 32.12 -37.50 27.46
N LEU A 457 32.80 -37.27 26.33
CA LEU A 457 33.58 -38.29 25.65
C LEU A 457 34.83 -38.69 26.45
N THR A 458 35.46 -37.72 27.14
CA THR A 458 36.57 -38.00 28.06
C THR A 458 36.10 -38.88 29.22
N ALA A 459 34.95 -38.56 29.83
CA ALA A 459 34.38 -39.35 30.92
C ALA A 459 33.99 -40.76 30.45
N LEU A 460 33.45 -40.89 29.22
CA LEU A 460 33.17 -42.19 28.60
C LEU A 460 34.46 -43.00 28.44
N GLY A 461 35.50 -42.43 27.82
CA GLY A 461 36.79 -43.09 27.68
C GLY A 461 37.37 -43.50 29.03
N TRP A 462 37.35 -42.59 30.01
CA TRP A 462 37.85 -42.83 31.35
C TRP A 462 37.14 -44.03 32.01
N SER A 463 35.81 -44.10 31.90
CA SER A 463 35.02 -45.22 32.44
C SER A 463 35.31 -46.56 31.77
N VAL A 464 35.57 -46.57 30.45
CA VAL A 464 35.84 -47.78 29.67
C VAL A 464 37.26 -48.28 29.90
N PHE A 465 38.26 -47.39 29.90
CA PHE A 465 39.67 -47.76 29.97
C PHE A 465 40.19 -48.02 31.39
N THR A 466 39.53 -47.51 32.43
CA THR A 466 39.94 -47.76 33.83
C THR A 466 39.91 -49.25 34.21
N PRO A 467 38.83 -50.02 34.01
CA PRO A 467 38.78 -51.43 34.40
C PRO A 467 39.67 -52.35 33.56
N ILE A 468 40.09 -51.91 32.37
CA ILE A 468 40.88 -52.70 31.43
C ILE A 468 42.31 -52.17 31.27
N GLY A 469 42.72 -51.16 32.05
CA GLY A 469 44.01 -50.50 31.91
C GLY A 469 45.21 -51.45 32.07
N GLU A 470 45.07 -52.50 32.87
CA GLU A 470 46.08 -53.55 33.03
C GLU A 470 46.27 -54.42 31.76
N SER A 471 45.26 -54.44 30.88
CA SER A 471 45.33 -55.13 29.59
C SER A 471 45.87 -54.24 28.45
N ALA A 472 46.33 -53.02 28.77
CA ALA A 472 46.96 -52.13 27.80
C ALA A 472 48.33 -52.68 27.37
N ILE A 473 48.56 -52.72 26.05
CA ILE A 473 49.80 -53.21 25.46
C ILE A 473 50.69 -52.01 25.17
N ALA A 474 51.90 -52.03 25.71
CA ALA A 474 52.90 -51.01 25.44
C ALA A 474 53.46 -51.18 24.02
N ALA A 475 53.42 -50.09 23.24
CA ALA A 475 53.97 -50.03 21.89
C ALA A 475 55.45 -49.61 21.86
N VAL A 476 56.06 -49.34 23.02
CA VAL A 476 57.42 -48.79 23.18
C VAL A 476 58.17 -49.53 24.29
N GLU A 477 59.49 -49.68 24.17
CA GLU A 477 60.33 -50.44 25.13
C GLU A 477 60.32 -49.91 26.58
N LYS A 478 60.09 -48.60 26.79
CA LYS A 478 60.00 -47.97 28.12
C LYS A 478 58.77 -47.07 28.21
N PRO A 479 57.57 -47.64 28.41
CA PRO A 479 56.34 -46.86 28.42
C PRO A 479 56.19 -46.08 29.75
N PRO A 480 55.67 -44.83 29.71
CA PRO A 480 55.25 -44.12 30.92
C PRO A 480 54.05 -44.83 31.56
N GLN A 481 53.80 -44.63 32.87
CA GLN A 481 52.64 -45.24 33.54
C GLN A 481 51.33 -44.92 32.81
N PHE A 482 50.49 -45.94 32.63
CA PHE A 482 49.20 -45.79 31.97
C PHE A 482 48.23 -45.00 32.85
N HIS A 483 47.69 -43.90 32.32
CA HIS A 483 46.66 -43.11 32.98
C HIS A 483 45.42 -43.05 32.09
N SER A 484 44.35 -43.75 32.48
CA SER A 484 43.12 -43.91 31.68
C SER A 484 42.45 -42.57 31.31
N LEU A 485 42.45 -41.60 32.22
CA LEU A 485 41.93 -40.25 31.96
C LEU A 485 42.80 -39.51 30.92
N VAL A 486 44.12 -39.49 31.13
CA VAL A 486 45.05 -38.79 30.24
C VAL A 486 45.01 -39.42 28.85
N TYR A 487 45.02 -40.75 28.76
CA TYR A 487 44.86 -41.48 27.50
C TYR A 487 43.55 -41.11 26.77
N SER A 488 42.43 -40.98 27.50
CA SER A 488 41.14 -40.60 26.89
C SER A 488 41.14 -39.17 26.34
N VAL A 489 41.77 -38.23 27.05
CA VAL A 489 41.97 -36.84 26.58
C VAL A 489 42.91 -36.81 25.37
N ASP A 490 44.01 -37.56 25.43
CA ASP A 490 45.03 -37.65 24.39
C ASP A 490 44.44 -38.15 23.05
N LEU A 491 43.54 -39.14 23.10
CA LEU A 491 42.81 -39.61 21.93
C LEU A 491 41.85 -38.56 21.34
N LEU A 492 41.31 -37.64 22.13
CA LEU A 492 40.30 -36.66 21.71
C LEU A 492 40.89 -35.35 21.18
N ILE A 493 42.14 -35.02 21.53
CA ILE A 493 42.81 -33.77 21.13
C ILE A 493 43.85 -34.07 20.05
N PRO A 494 43.48 -34.06 18.75
CA PRO A 494 44.37 -34.52 17.67
C PRO A 494 45.59 -33.63 17.42
N VAL A 495 45.63 -32.43 18.01
CA VAL A 495 46.68 -31.42 17.76
C VAL A 495 47.81 -31.48 18.79
N VAL A 496 47.55 -32.04 19.98
CA VAL A 496 48.49 -32.06 21.10
C VAL A 496 48.54 -33.47 21.65
N SER A 497 49.70 -34.12 21.56
CA SER A 497 49.93 -35.42 22.21
C SER A 497 50.42 -35.22 23.64
N LEU A 498 49.78 -35.91 24.58
CA LEU A 498 50.16 -36.03 25.98
C LEU A 498 51.05 -37.27 26.23
N GLY A 499 51.41 -37.99 25.16
CA GLY A 499 52.36 -39.10 25.20
C GLY A 499 51.79 -40.43 25.69
N GLN A 500 50.47 -40.62 25.69
CA GLN A 500 49.78 -41.86 26.05
C GLN A 500 49.20 -42.58 24.82
N ASP A 501 48.70 -41.84 23.82
CA ASP A 501 48.06 -42.35 22.61
C ASP A 501 48.99 -43.19 21.72
N SER A 502 50.23 -42.74 21.59
CA SER A 502 51.28 -43.36 20.79
C SER A 502 52.00 -44.50 21.51
N THR A 503 51.87 -44.56 22.84
CA THR A 503 52.56 -45.55 23.69
C THR A 503 51.70 -46.74 24.08
N TRP A 504 50.36 -46.62 24.09
CA TRP A 504 49.46 -47.65 24.60
C TRP A 504 48.42 -48.07 23.55
N ARG A 505 48.20 -49.39 23.41
CA ARG A 505 47.19 -49.97 22.49
C ARG A 505 46.36 -51.05 23.17
N PHE A 506 45.14 -51.26 22.69
CA PHE A 506 44.25 -52.32 23.16
C PHE A 506 43.89 -53.27 22.00
N ASP A 507 43.85 -54.58 22.29
CA ASP A 507 43.52 -55.62 21.31
C ASP A 507 42.06 -56.11 21.38
N SER A 508 41.33 -55.69 22.40
CA SER A 508 39.93 -56.05 22.65
C SER A 508 38.93 -55.07 22.01
N GLY A 509 37.63 -55.23 22.32
CA GLY A 509 36.57 -54.29 21.91
C GLY A 509 36.83 -52.82 22.28
N ALA A 510 37.71 -52.56 23.26
CA ALA A 510 38.17 -51.22 23.63
C ALA A 510 38.91 -50.48 22.50
N ARG A 511 39.46 -51.21 21.52
CA ARG A 511 40.07 -50.63 20.31
C ARG A 511 39.05 -49.81 19.50
N TRP A 512 37.82 -50.30 19.38
CA TRP A 512 36.75 -49.58 18.69
C TRP A 512 36.36 -48.29 19.41
N VAL A 513 36.41 -48.29 20.75
CA VAL A 513 36.18 -47.09 21.56
C VAL A 513 37.30 -46.07 21.33
N ALA A 514 38.57 -46.52 21.32
CA ALA A 514 39.70 -45.64 21.05
C ALA A 514 39.62 -44.98 19.65
N TRP A 515 39.32 -45.76 18.60
CA TRP A 515 39.09 -45.21 17.26
C TRP A 515 37.89 -44.29 17.18
N GLY A 516 36.81 -44.60 17.90
CA GLY A 516 35.63 -43.73 18.00
C GLY A 516 35.94 -42.39 18.65
N LEU A 517 36.77 -42.37 19.70
CA LEU A 517 37.23 -41.14 20.35
C LEU A 517 38.12 -40.32 19.42
N ILE A 518 39.10 -40.94 18.74
CA ILE A 518 39.95 -40.26 17.73
C ILE A 518 39.09 -39.60 16.65
N LEU A 519 38.18 -40.36 16.05
CA LEU A 519 37.30 -39.85 14.99
C LEU A 519 36.42 -38.70 15.48
N SER A 520 35.88 -38.82 16.70
CA SER A 520 35.08 -37.76 17.34
C SER A 520 35.92 -36.50 17.62
N GLY A 521 37.17 -36.66 18.05
CA GLY A 521 38.13 -35.56 18.26
C GLY A 521 38.40 -34.77 16.99
N TRP A 522 38.63 -35.45 15.86
CA TRP A 522 38.78 -34.82 14.55
C TRP A 522 37.49 -34.09 14.11
N VAL A 523 36.32 -34.70 14.32
CA VAL A 523 35.02 -34.08 14.01
C VAL A 523 34.80 -32.81 14.82
N LEU A 524 35.01 -32.84 16.14
CA LEU A 524 34.86 -31.69 17.03
C LEU A 524 35.84 -30.57 16.66
N THR A 525 37.12 -30.90 16.44
CA THR A 525 38.15 -29.92 16.05
C THR A 525 37.79 -29.24 14.74
N THR A 526 37.36 -30.02 13.74
CA THR A 526 36.93 -29.49 12.43
C THR A 526 35.69 -28.60 12.57
N ALA A 527 34.71 -29.01 13.39
CA ALA A 527 33.50 -28.22 13.64
C ALA A 527 33.81 -26.87 14.31
N VAL A 528 34.70 -26.86 15.31
CA VAL A 528 35.16 -25.64 16.00
C VAL A 528 35.97 -24.74 15.07
N ALA A 529 36.93 -25.29 14.32
CA ALA A 529 37.73 -24.53 13.35
C ALA A 529 36.83 -23.88 12.28
N THR A 530 35.84 -24.61 11.79
CA THR A 530 34.85 -24.09 10.83
C THR A 530 34.01 -22.97 11.44
N ALA A 531 33.62 -23.09 12.71
CA ALA A 531 32.89 -22.04 13.42
C ALA A 531 33.73 -20.76 13.56
N ILE A 532 34.99 -20.88 14.01
CA ILE A 532 35.91 -19.74 14.20
C ILE A 532 36.21 -19.05 12.86
N ALA A 533 36.56 -19.83 11.82
CA ALA A 533 36.83 -19.29 10.48
C ALA A 533 35.63 -18.53 9.90
N ARG A 534 34.41 -18.89 10.29
CA ARG A 534 33.19 -18.21 9.84
C ARG A 534 32.95 -16.90 10.58
N VAL A 535 33.25 -16.84 11.88
CA VAL A 535 33.19 -15.58 12.65
C VAL A 535 34.20 -14.58 12.10
N LEU A 536 35.43 -15.04 11.79
CA LEU A 536 36.50 -14.20 11.26
C LEU A 536 36.26 -13.68 9.82
N ARG A 537 35.38 -14.32 9.04
CA ARG A 537 34.99 -13.83 7.71
C ARG A 537 33.79 -12.88 7.73
N GLN A 538 33.17 -12.68 8.90
CA GLN A 538 31.96 -11.88 9.06
C GLN A 538 32.17 -10.60 9.89
N GLY A 539 33.34 -10.44 10.52
CA GLY A 539 33.85 -9.17 11.03
C GLY A 539 34.92 -8.64 10.08
#